data_AF-A0A931E2I6-F1
#
_entry.id   AF-A0A931E2I6-F1
#
_cell.length_a   1.000
_cell.length_b   1.000
_cell.length_c   1.000
_cell.angle_alpha   90.00
_cell.angle_beta   90.00
_cell.angle_gamma   90.00
#
_symmetry.space_group_name_H-M   'P 1'
#
loop_
_entity.id
_entity.type
_entity.pdbx_description
1 polymer ?
#
loop_
_entity_poly.entity_id
_entity_poly.type
_entity_poly.pdbx_seq_one_letter_code
_entity_poly.pdbx_strand_id
1 'polypeptide(L)'
;MNTYKNVGVIDCSDHGSVPVLSEASKTNGYNIRKVYLSNNSSRADIKTQYPQAEIVQDAKEIIDDALIDLIIVSSPADNNMDIVGEVLEAGKYVRVI
;
A
#
# COMPACT_ATOMS: atom_id res chain seq x y z
N MET A 1 2.35 5.74 -21.85
CA MET A 1 1.94 4.80 -20.77
C MET A 1 2.19 5.51 -19.46
N ASN A 2 1.15 5.77 -18.66
CA ASN A 2 1.32 6.38 -17.34
C ASN A 2 1.87 5.30 -16.39
N THR A 3 3.12 5.44 -16.00
CA THR A 3 3.75 4.57 -15.00
C THR A 3 3.35 5.09 -13.62
N TYR A 4 2.71 4.26 -12.79
CA TYR A 4 2.31 4.62 -11.43
C TYR A 4 3.54 4.74 -10.55
N LYS A 5 4.02 5.97 -10.32
CA LYS A 5 5.27 6.17 -9.58
C LYS A 5 5.08 6.09 -8.07
N ASN A 6 3.90 6.39 -7.58
CA ASN A 6 3.60 6.43 -6.15
C ASN A 6 2.59 5.33 -5.81
N VAL A 7 3.02 4.46 -4.91
CA VAL A 7 2.26 3.28 -4.49
C VAL A 7 1.90 3.41 -3.02
N GLY A 8 0.64 3.16 -2.70
CA GLY A 8 0.14 2.95 -1.35
C GLY A 8 0.09 1.46 -1.02
N VAL A 9 0.32 1.11 0.23
CA VAL A 9 0.11 -0.26 0.72
C VAL A 9 -0.87 -0.24 1.88
N ILE A 10 -1.91 -1.06 1.78
CA ILE A 10 -2.83 -1.36 2.87
C ILE A 10 -2.60 -2.83 3.20
N ASP A 11 -1.98 -3.10 4.34
CA ASP A 11 -1.80 -4.46 4.83
C ASP A 11 -2.91 -4.81 5.81
N CYS A 12 -3.72 -5.82 5.43
CA CYS A 12 -4.79 -6.34 6.26
C CYS A 12 -4.34 -7.54 7.10
N SER A 13 -3.12 -8.04 6.92
CA SER A 13 -2.64 -9.23 7.63
C SER A 13 -2.36 -8.98 9.11
N ASP A 14 -2.65 -9.98 9.95
CA ASP A 14 -2.26 -9.97 11.37
C ASP A 14 -0.75 -10.17 11.59
N HIS A 15 0.01 -10.38 10.52
CA HIS A 15 1.45 -10.62 10.56
C HIS A 15 2.30 -9.48 9.98
N GLY A 16 1.67 -8.47 9.38
CA GLY A 16 2.36 -7.26 8.97
C GLY A 16 3.38 -7.51 7.84
N SER A 17 2.96 -8.12 6.73
CA SER A 17 3.84 -8.41 5.59
C SER A 17 3.62 -7.42 4.44
N VAL A 18 4.45 -6.38 4.38
CA VAL A 18 4.47 -5.46 3.22
C VAL A 18 5.21 -6.12 2.05
N PRO A 19 4.63 -6.12 0.83
CA PRO A 19 5.26 -6.74 -0.33
C PRO A 19 6.59 -6.06 -0.70
N VAL A 20 7.58 -6.89 -1.03
CA VAL A 20 8.84 -6.41 -1.58
C VAL A 20 8.67 -6.09 -3.06
N LEU A 21 8.81 -4.82 -3.43
CA LEU A 21 8.90 -4.42 -4.84
C LEU A 21 10.07 -5.10 -5.53
N SER A 22 9.81 -5.68 -6.71
CA SER A 22 10.85 -6.26 -7.56
C SER A 22 11.84 -5.20 -8.03
N GLU A 23 13.06 -5.60 -8.38
CA GLU A 23 14.07 -4.69 -8.94
C GLU A 23 13.55 -3.96 -10.19
N ALA A 24 12.83 -4.66 -11.07
CA ALA A 24 12.20 -4.05 -12.24
C ALA A 24 11.20 -2.94 -11.84
N SER A 25 10.41 -3.14 -10.78
CA SER A 25 9.50 -2.11 -10.26
C SER A 25 10.27 -0.88 -9.77
N LYS A 26 11.37 -1.08 -9.03
CA LYS A 26 12.23 0.02 -8.57
C LYS A 26 12.86 0.78 -9.73
N THR A 27 13.41 0.08 -10.73
CA THR A 27 14.00 0.70 -11.93
C THR A 27 12.97 1.47 -12.76
N ASN A 28 11.71 1.03 -12.77
CA ASN A 28 10.61 1.73 -13.42
C ASN A 28 10.07 2.93 -12.61
N GLY A 29 10.67 3.22 -11.44
CA GLY A 29 10.35 4.39 -10.63
C GLY A 29 9.14 4.22 -9.73
N TYR A 30 8.74 2.98 -9.42
CA TYR A 30 7.73 2.72 -8.41
C TYR A 30 8.31 2.96 -7.02
N ASN A 31 7.62 3.76 -6.22
CA ASN A 31 8.01 4.13 -4.87
C ASN A 31 6.84 3.88 -3.91
N ILE A 32 7.09 3.15 -2.83
CA ILE A 32 6.11 3.01 -1.74
C ILE A 32 6.12 4.32 -0.95
N ARG A 33 5.01 5.06 -1.04
CA ARG A 33 4.86 6.39 -0.44
C ARG A 33 4.22 6.31 0.94
N LYS A 34 3.15 5.54 1.07
CA LYS A 34 2.40 5.37 2.32
C LYS A 34 2.10 3.91 2.59
N VAL A 35 2.12 3.54 3.85
CA VAL A 35 1.83 2.18 4.33
C VAL A 35 0.88 2.27 5.52
N TYR A 36 -0.24 1.58 5.41
CA TYR A 36 -1.15 1.29 6.52
C TYR A 36 -0.94 -0.16 6.93
N LEU A 37 -0.89 -0.40 8.24
CA LEU A 37 -0.78 -1.73 8.83
C LEU A 37 -1.92 -1.90 9.82
N SER A 38 -2.67 -2.99 9.70
CA SER A 38 -3.66 -3.38 10.71
C SER A 38 -3.01 -3.69 12.07
N ASN A 39 -1.74 -4.12 12.08
CA ASN A 39 -0.96 -4.40 13.28
C ASN A 39 0.26 -3.48 13.44
N ASN A 40 0.74 -3.30 14.68
CA ASN A 40 1.92 -2.47 14.95
C ASN A 40 3.26 -3.25 14.92
N SER A 41 3.19 -4.58 14.79
CA SER A 41 4.33 -5.49 14.95
C SER A 41 5.43 -5.27 13.91
N SER A 42 5.09 -4.76 12.72
CA SER A 42 5.99 -4.70 11.57
C SER A 42 6.49 -3.30 11.20
N ARG A 43 6.20 -2.26 12.01
CA ARG A 43 6.58 -0.87 11.68
C ARG A 43 8.08 -0.66 11.52
N ALA A 44 8.89 -1.32 12.34
CA ALA A 44 10.36 -1.19 12.31
C ALA A 44 10.97 -1.80 11.03
N ASP A 45 10.46 -2.97 10.61
CA ASP A 45 10.91 -3.65 9.41
C ASP A 45 10.57 -2.86 8.15
N ILE A 46 9.37 -2.26 8.13
CA ILE A 46 8.93 -1.41 7.01
C ILE A 46 9.79 -0.16 6.89
N LYS A 47 10.18 0.47 8.00
CA LYS A 47 11.09 1.62 7.95
C LYS A 47 12.49 1.24 7.51
N THR A 48 12.94 0.02 7.79
CA THR A 48 14.22 -0.49 7.28
C THR A 48 14.15 -0.71 5.77
N GLN A 49 13.05 -1.30 5.28
CA GLN A 49 12.88 -1.65 3.88
C GLN A 49 12.48 -0.46 2.98
N TYR A 50 11.65 0.44 3.51
CA TYR A 50 11.15 1.63 2.85
C TYR A 50 11.31 2.86 3.77
N PRO A 51 12.54 3.38 3.93
CA PRO A 51 12.81 4.49 4.87
C PRO A 51 11.98 5.75 4.59
N GLN A 52 11.68 5.98 3.31
CA GLN A 52 10.93 7.13 2.81
C GLN A 52 9.41 6.97 2.91
N ALA A 53 8.91 5.76 3.17
CA ALA A 53 7.48 5.51 3.25
C ALA A 53 6.93 6.06 4.57
N GLU A 54 5.85 6.81 4.49
CA GLU A 54 5.09 7.25 5.66
C GLU A 54 4.22 6.09 6.17
N ILE A 55 4.30 5.77 7.45
CA ILE A 55 3.41 4.77 8.05
C ILE A 55 2.23 5.50 8.67
N VAL A 56 1.08 5.40 8.03
CA VAL A 56 -0.17 6.09 8.40
C VAL A 56 -0.95 5.31 9.44
N GLN A 57 -1.94 5.93 10.06
CA GLN A 57 -2.80 5.30 11.06
C GLN A 57 -4.17 4.91 10.50
N ASP A 58 -4.56 5.48 9.36
CA ASP A 58 -5.80 5.17 8.68
C ASP A 58 -5.53 4.89 7.19
N ALA A 59 -6.17 3.85 6.66
CA ALA A 59 -6.10 3.52 5.24
C ALA A 59 -6.67 4.64 4.36
N LYS A 60 -7.60 5.46 4.87
CA LYS A 60 -8.12 6.65 4.17
C LYS A 60 -7.03 7.64 3.80
N GLU A 61 -5.97 7.76 4.62
CA GLU A 61 -4.83 8.63 4.30
C GLU A 61 -4.06 8.18 3.04
N ILE A 62 -4.25 6.94 2.60
CA ILE A 62 -3.72 6.38 1.36
C ILE A 62 -4.73 6.51 0.23
N ILE A 63 -5.99 6.13 0.49
CA ILE A 63 -7.07 6.14 -0.50
C ILE A 63 -7.32 7.55 -1.03
N ASP A 64 -7.29 8.56 -0.15
CA ASP A 64 -7.60 9.95 -0.50
C ASP A 64 -6.35 10.73 -0.97
N ASP A 65 -5.14 10.13 -0.93
CA ASP A 65 -3.92 10.81 -1.38
C ASP A 65 -3.92 10.93 -2.91
N ALA A 66 -4.14 12.14 -3.42
CA ALA A 66 -4.14 12.44 -4.86
C ALA A 66 -2.82 12.11 -5.57
N LEU A 67 -1.71 11.96 -4.83
CA LEU A 67 -0.41 11.61 -5.37
C LEU A 67 -0.20 10.11 -5.46
N ILE A 68 -1.06 9.28 -4.88
CA ILE A 68 -1.00 7.82 -4.97
C ILE A 68 -1.96 7.36 -6.08
N ASP A 69 -1.44 6.64 -7.06
CA ASP A 69 -2.24 6.16 -8.19
C ASP A 69 -2.58 4.66 -8.08
N LEU A 70 -1.68 3.90 -7.45
CA LEU A 70 -1.79 2.45 -7.26
C LEU A 70 -1.79 2.13 -5.76
N ILE A 71 -2.76 1.34 -5.32
CA ILE A 71 -2.84 0.81 -3.96
C ILE A 71 -2.72 -0.71 -4.03
N ILE A 72 -1.78 -1.25 -3.26
CA ILE A 72 -1.64 -2.68 -3.04
C ILE A 72 -2.38 -3.04 -1.76
N VAL A 73 -3.35 -3.93 -1.85
CA VAL A 73 -4.07 -4.47 -0.69
C VAL A 73 -3.54 -5.88 -0.44
N SER A 74 -2.89 -6.08 0.71
CA SER A 74 -2.24 -7.34 1.07
C SER A 74 -3.09 -8.16 2.03
N SER A 75 -3.26 -9.44 1.72
CA SER A 75 -3.96 -10.43 2.54
C SER A 75 -5.33 -9.98 3.05
N PRO A 76 -6.22 -9.41 2.20
CA PRO A 76 -7.55 -9.08 2.66
C PRO A 76 -8.31 -10.37 3.02
N ALA A 77 -8.82 -10.47 4.24
CA ALA A 77 -9.84 -11.45 4.59
C ALA A 77 -11.22 -10.99 4.08
N ASP A 78 -12.24 -11.84 4.15
CA ASP A 78 -13.59 -11.52 3.63
C ASP A 78 -14.16 -10.20 4.19
N ASN A 79 -13.82 -9.86 5.44
CA ASN A 79 -14.19 -8.60 6.11
C ASN A 79 -13.39 -7.36 5.67
N ASN A 80 -12.39 -7.52 4.79
CA ASN A 80 -11.59 -6.43 4.25
C ASN A 80 -11.88 -6.18 2.76
N MET A 81 -12.80 -6.91 2.13
CA MET A 81 -13.16 -6.67 0.72
C MET A 81 -13.78 -5.29 0.49
N ASP A 82 -14.43 -4.71 1.50
CA ASP A 82 -14.98 -3.35 1.42
C ASP A 82 -13.88 -2.32 1.10
N ILE A 83 -12.65 -2.51 1.61
CA ILE A 83 -11.54 -1.60 1.34
C ILE A 83 -11.11 -1.61 -0.13
N VAL A 84 -11.24 -2.75 -0.81
CA VAL A 84 -10.97 -2.87 -2.24
C VAL A 84 -12.02 -2.07 -3.01
N GLY A 85 -13.29 -2.15 -2.58
CA GLY A 85 -14.38 -1.32 -3.10
C GLY A 85 -14.08 0.16 -2.95
N GLU A 86 -13.71 0.60 -1.75
CA GLU A 86 -13.37 2.01 -1.47
C GLU A 86 -12.21 2.53 -2.33
N VAL A 87 -11.16 1.71 -2.52
CA VAL A 87 -10.01 2.06 -3.38
C VAL A 87 -10.47 2.27 -4.84
N LEU A 88 -11.33 1.38 -5.34
CA LEU A 88 -11.86 1.47 -6.71
C LEU A 88 -12.79 2.67 -6.88
N GLU A 89 -13.66 2.94 -5.91
CA GLU A 89 -14.55 4.11 -5.89
C GLU A 89 -13.79 5.43 -5.84
N ALA A 90 -12.64 5.46 -5.17
CA ALA A 90 -11.71 6.60 -5.17
C ALA A 90 -10.95 6.77 -6.52
N GLY A 91 -11.22 5.93 -7.52
CA GLY A 91 -10.61 6.01 -8.84
C GLY A 91 -9.15 5.57 -8.88
N LYS A 92 -8.70 4.82 -7.86
CA LYS A 92 -7.32 4.32 -7.76
C LYS A 92 -7.20 2.97 -8.45
N TYR A 93 -6.01 2.67 -8.96
CA TYR A 93 -5.70 1.30 -9.36
C TYR A 93 -5.51 0.45 -8.12
N VAL A 94 -6.06 -0.76 -8.13
CA VAL A 94 -5.91 -1.71 -7.03
C VAL A 94 -5.18 -2.96 -7.50
N ARG A 95 -4.26 -3.45 -6.67
CA ARG A 95 -3.68 -4.78 -6.81
C ARG A 95 -3.89 -5.53 -5.50
N VAL A 96 -4.59 -6.65 -5.57
CA VAL A 96 -4.75 -7.55 -4.43
C VAL A 96 -3.70 -8.65 -4.51
N ILE A 97 -3.06 -8.95 -3.39
CA ILE A 97 -2.02 -9.99 -3.25
C ILE A 97 -2.24 -10.83 -2.00
#